data_AF-A0A848Y3Q8-F1
#
_entry.id   AF-A0A848Y3Q8-F1
#
_cell.length_a   1.000
_cell.length_b   1.000
_cell.length_c   1.000
_cell.angle_alpha   90.00
_cell.angle_beta   90.00
_cell.angle_gamma   90.00
#
_symmetry.space_group_name_H-M   'P 1'
#
loop_
_entity.id
_entity.type
_entity.pdbx_description
1 polymer ?
#
loop_
_entity_poly.entity_id
_entity_poly.type
_entity_poly.pdbx_seq_one_letter_code
_entity_poly.pdbx_strand_id
1 'polypeptide(L)'
;LRRVWDVLLVLAPLMLAGLLMVGYTVAFDAPFNFANVIVLPLLLGLGVDSAIHYVLRARASDTSRAVAKTWTPRAVIISSFTTMGSFGTLWLSSHLGLASMGELLCVAVFFTLLCTLVVLPQLIEWSARHASAHHRHPA
;
A
#
# COMPACT_ATOMS: atom_id res chain seq x y z
N LEU A 1 -1.04 -16.37 6.49
CA LEU A 1 -0.95 -15.36 7.57
C LEU A 1 -1.34 -16.04 8.89
N ARG A 2 -0.39 -16.46 9.73
CA ARG A 2 -0.69 -17.05 11.06
C ARG A 2 0.01 -16.33 12.22
N ARG A 3 0.66 -15.19 11.96
CA ARG A 3 1.31 -14.36 12.99
C ARG A 3 0.74 -12.94 12.89
N VAL A 4 0.22 -12.42 14.01
CA VAL A 4 -0.24 -11.03 14.15
C VAL A 4 0.80 -10.00 13.67
N TRP A 5 2.08 -10.35 13.76
CA TRP A 5 3.19 -9.56 13.22
C TRP A 5 3.13 -9.34 11.69
N ASP A 6 2.69 -10.33 10.91
CA ASP A 6 2.55 -10.17 9.45
C ASP A 6 1.46 -9.16 9.11
N VAL A 7 0.39 -9.16 9.90
CA VAL A 7 -0.72 -8.22 9.74
C VAL A 7 -0.23 -6.80 10.04
N LEU A 8 0.57 -6.62 11.10
CA LEU A 8 1.15 -5.32 11.44
C LEU A 8 2.10 -4.80 10.35
N LEU A 9 2.93 -5.67 9.78
CA LEU A 9 3.85 -5.34 8.68
C LEU A 9 3.12 -4.86 7.43
N VAL A 10 1.93 -5.41 7.16
CA VAL A 10 1.07 -4.96 6.06
C VAL A 10 0.37 -3.65 6.42
N LEU A 11 -0.23 -3.55 7.59
CA LEU A 11 -1.00 -2.36 7.98
C LEU A 11 -0.15 -1.10 8.12
N ALA A 12 1.09 -1.19 8.60
CA ALA A 12 1.96 -0.04 8.81
C ALA A 12 2.17 0.85 7.56
N PRO A 13 2.63 0.32 6.39
CA PRO A 13 2.76 1.13 5.19
C PRO A 13 1.41 1.61 4.63
N LEU A 14 0.32 0.87 4.83
CA LEU A 14 -1.03 1.32 4.44
C LEU A 14 -1.51 2.51 5.28
N MET A 15 -1.28 2.49 6.59
CA MET A 15 -1.60 3.61 7.47
C MET A 15 -0.82 4.86 7.08
N LEU A 16 0.46 4.70 6.72
CA LEU A 16 1.27 5.80 6.19
C LEU A 16 0.69 6.33 4.86
N ALA A 17 0.29 5.46 3.94
CA ALA A 17 -0.34 5.87 2.69
C ALA A 17 -1.65 6.63 2.92
N GLY A 18 -2.49 6.16 3.86
CA GLY A 18 -3.70 6.86 4.27
C GLY A 18 -3.42 8.23 4.88
N LEU A 19 -2.40 8.34 5.73
CA LEU A 19 -1.98 9.61 6.30
C LEU A 19 -1.48 10.58 5.22
N LEU A 20 -0.71 10.10 4.25
CA LEU A 20 -0.25 10.91 3.11
C LEU A 20 -1.41 11.36 2.22
N MET A 21 -2.41 10.51 2.01
CA MET A 21 -3.64 10.87 1.29
C MET A 21 -4.41 11.97 2.03
N VAL A 22 -4.59 11.86 3.35
CA VAL A 22 -5.22 12.92 4.15
C VAL A 22 -4.35 14.19 4.15
N GLY A 23 -3.04 14.06 4.18
CA GLY A 23 -2.11 15.18 4.01
C GLY A 23 -2.29 15.89 2.66
N TYR A 24 -2.48 15.12 1.58
CA TYR A 24 -2.81 15.66 0.26
C TYR A 24 -4.13 16.44 0.28
N THR A 25 -5.17 15.91 0.91
CA THR A 25 -6.47 16.62 0.95
C THR A 25 -6.38 17.97 1.65
N VAL A 26 -5.56 18.05 2.70
CA VAL A 26 -5.31 19.31 3.42
C VAL A 26 -4.42 20.25 2.60
N ALA A 27 -3.40 19.74 1.92
CA ALA A 27 -2.44 20.56 1.18
C ALA A 27 -3.01 21.16 -0.11
N PHE A 28 -3.92 20.46 -0.78
CA PHE A 28 -4.51 20.87 -2.06
C PHE A 28 -5.97 21.36 -1.93
N ASP A 29 -6.44 21.55 -0.70
CA ASP A 29 -7.82 21.96 -0.37
C ASP A 29 -8.88 21.08 -1.06
N ALA A 30 -8.57 19.79 -1.21
CA ALA A 30 -9.45 18.83 -1.87
C ALA A 30 -10.58 18.46 -0.89
N PRO A 31 -11.86 18.64 -1.28
CA PRO A 31 -12.97 18.52 -0.35
C PRO A 31 -13.16 17.07 0.10
N PHE A 32 -12.87 16.77 1.37
CA PHE A 32 -13.19 15.47 1.95
C PHE A 32 -14.67 15.44 2.38
N ASN A 33 -15.54 15.02 1.46
CA ASN A 33 -16.99 14.97 1.66
C ASN A 33 -17.49 13.53 1.91
N PHE A 34 -18.80 13.38 2.16
CA PHE A 34 -19.43 12.07 2.41
C PHE A 34 -19.29 11.07 1.25
N ALA A 35 -19.23 11.53 0.00
CA ALA A 35 -18.99 10.64 -1.14
C ALA A 35 -17.56 10.08 -1.10
N ASN A 36 -16.60 10.89 -0.65
CA ASN A 36 -15.18 10.53 -0.62
C ASN A 36 -14.79 9.62 0.55
N VAL A 37 -15.68 9.41 1.54
CA VAL A 37 -15.39 8.53 2.67
C VAL A 37 -15.12 7.08 2.23
N ILE A 38 -15.67 6.66 1.07
CA ILE A 38 -15.49 5.32 0.51
C ILE A 38 -14.04 5.05 0.06
N VAL A 39 -13.23 6.10 -0.11
CA VAL A 39 -11.82 5.96 -0.49
C VAL A 39 -11.00 5.27 0.60
N LEU A 40 -11.32 5.49 1.87
CA LEU A 40 -10.61 4.88 3.00
C LEU A 40 -10.69 3.33 3.01
N PRO A 41 -11.88 2.70 2.98
CA PRO A 41 -11.98 1.25 2.91
C PRO A 41 -11.42 0.69 1.60
N LEU A 42 -11.51 1.42 0.49
CA LEU A 42 -10.90 1.04 -0.79
C LEU A 42 -9.38 1.02 -0.74
N LEU A 43 -8.77 2.05 -0.14
CA LEU A 43 -7.33 2.12 0.11
C LEU A 43 -6.87 0.90 0.92
N LEU A 44 -7.60 0.57 2.00
CA LEU A 44 -7.30 -0.61 2.80
C LEU A 44 -7.43 -1.90 2.00
N GLY A 45 -8.52 -2.09 1.27
CA GLY A 45 -8.75 -3.30 0.48
C GLY A 45 -7.68 -3.52 -0.60
N LEU A 46 -7.41 -2.49 -1.41
CA LEU A 46 -6.45 -2.55 -2.51
C LEU A 46 -5.00 -2.63 -2.04
N GLY A 47 -4.65 -1.91 -0.97
CA GLY A 47 -3.30 -1.94 -0.43
C GLY A 47 -2.95 -3.25 0.25
N VAL A 48 -3.90 -3.85 0.97
CA VAL A 48 -3.69 -5.13 1.65
C VAL A 48 -3.44 -6.25 0.64
N ASP A 49 -4.17 -6.27 -0.48
CA ASP A 49 -3.99 -7.26 -1.55
C ASP A 49 -2.55 -7.24 -2.10
N SER A 50 -2.09 -6.06 -2.53
CA SER A 50 -0.74 -5.86 -3.06
C SER A 50 0.35 -6.20 -2.03
N ALA A 51 0.15 -5.80 -0.76
CA ALA A 51 1.10 -6.05 0.31
C ALA A 51 1.17 -7.54 0.71
N ILE A 52 0.05 -8.27 0.70
CA ILE A 52 0.03 -9.71 0.98
C ILE A 52 0.85 -10.47 -0.08
N HIS A 53 0.63 -10.18 -1.37
CA HIS A 53 1.38 -10.79 -2.45
C HIS A 53 2.90 -10.56 -2.30
N TYR A 54 3.28 -9.35 -1.86
CA TYR A 54 4.67 -9.01 -1.59
C TYR A 54 5.24 -9.78 -0.39
N VAL A 55 4.55 -9.77 0.75
CA VAL A 55 4.99 -10.45 2.00
C VAL A 55 5.10 -11.96 1.80
N LEU A 56 4.13 -12.58 1.14
CA LEU A 56 4.13 -14.02 0.88
C LEU A 56 5.36 -14.42 0.04
N ARG A 57 5.70 -13.59 -0.96
CA ARG A 57 6.88 -13.83 -1.80
C ARG A 57 8.20 -13.58 -1.05
N ALA A 58 8.24 -12.57 -0.18
CA ALA A 58 9.38 -12.30 0.68
C ALA A 58 9.71 -13.48 1.59
N ARG A 59 8.68 -14.14 2.14
CA ARG A 59 8.87 -15.35 2.96
C ARG A 59 9.33 -16.56 2.14
N ALA A 60 8.93 -16.68 0.88
CA ALA A 60 9.32 -17.78 0.01
C ALA A 60 10.77 -17.68 -0.53
N SER A 61 11.43 -16.52 -0.40
CA SER A 61 12.74 -16.25 -1.01
C SER A 61 13.84 -15.94 0.02
N ASP A 62 13.58 -16.12 1.31
CA ASP A 62 14.47 -15.89 2.47
C ASP A 62 15.12 -14.48 2.57
N THR A 63 14.91 -13.57 1.61
CA THR A 63 15.49 -12.21 1.64
C THR A 63 14.66 -11.21 0.84
N SER A 64 14.42 -10.01 1.41
CA SER A 64 13.72 -8.88 0.77
C SER A 64 14.31 -8.49 -0.60
N ARG A 65 15.64 -8.55 -0.73
CA ARG A 65 16.38 -8.26 -1.97
C ARG A 65 16.08 -9.23 -3.13
N ALA A 66 15.67 -10.46 -2.85
CA ALA A 66 15.30 -11.43 -3.88
C ALA A 66 13.90 -11.13 -4.47
N VAL A 67 12.99 -10.55 -3.66
CA VAL A 67 11.65 -10.13 -4.10
C VAL A 67 11.72 -8.98 -5.08
N ALA A 68 12.60 -7.99 -4.83
CA ALA A 68 12.82 -6.86 -5.72
C ALA A 68 13.27 -7.28 -7.14
N LYS A 69 13.92 -8.45 -7.26
CA LYS A 69 14.36 -9.03 -8.54
C LYS A 69 13.28 -9.90 -9.23
N THR A 70 12.16 -10.15 -8.55
CA THR A 70 11.06 -10.98 -9.07
C THR A 70 10.08 -10.12 -9.89
N TRP A 71 9.15 -10.77 -10.61
CA TRP A 71 8.07 -10.10 -11.33
C TRP A 71 7.00 -9.46 -10.43
N THR A 72 6.95 -9.78 -9.13
CA THR A 72 5.89 -9.30 -8.21
C THR A 72 5.82 -7.77 -8.09
N PRO A 73 6.91 -7.02 -7.83
CA PRO A 73 6.86 -5.56 -7.80
C PRO A 73 6.39 -4.97 -9.14
N ARG A 74 6.81 -5.55 -10.26
CA ARG A 74 6.39 -5.11 -11.61
C ARG A 74 4.89 -5.35 -11.83
N ALA A 75 4.38 -6.50 -11.42
CA ALA A 75 2.96 -6.84 -11.50
C ALA A 75 2.11 -5.88 -10.64
N VAL A 76 2.56 -5.55 -9.43
CA VAL A 76 1.88 -4.59 -8.55
C VAL A 76 1.86 -3.19 -9.16
N ILE A 77 2.96 -2.74 -9.78
CA ILE A 77 3.01 -1.45 -10.50
C ILE A 77 1.98 -1.42 -11.63
N ILE A 78 1.99 -2.43 -12.50
CA ILE A 78 1.07 -2.50 -13.64
C ILE A 78 -0.39 -2.56 -13.16
N SER A 79 -0.68 -3.39 -12.16
CA SER A 79 -2.01 -3.49 -11.56
C SER A 79 -2.47 -2.14 -10.98
N SER A 80 -1.59 -1.45 -10.26
CA SER A 80 -1.89 -0.13 -9.69
C SER A 80 -2.15 0.92 -10.76
N PHE A 81 -1.38 0.94 -11.85
CA PHE A 81 -1.64 1.83 -12.98
C PHE A 81 -2.97 1.52 -13.68
N THR A 82 -3.33 0.24 -13.82
CA THR A 82 -4.65 -0.14 -14.34
C THR A 82 -5.76 0.36 -13.42
N THR A 83 -5.61 0.22 -12.10
CA THR A 83 -6.60 0.72 -11.13
C THR A 83 -6.70 2.24 -11.13
N MET A 84 -5.57 2.96 -11.24
CA MET A 84 -5.56 4.41 -11.46
C MET A 84 -6.25 4.79 -12.76
N GLY A 85 -6.05 4.03 -13.84
CA GLY A 85 -6.77 4.23 -15.11
C GLY A 85 -8.28 4.09 -14.94
N SER A 86 -8.73 3.06 -14.24
CA SER A 86 -10.16 2.84 -13.93
C SER A 86 -10.75 3.99 -13.10
N PHE A 87 -10.09 4.41 -12.02
CA PHE A 87 -10.58 5.55 -11.21
C PHE A 87 -10.41 6.90 -11.90
N GLY A 88 -9.44 7.04 -12.80
CA GLY A 88 -9.27 8.22 -13.65
C GLY A 88 -10.49 8.48 -14.53
N THR A 89 -11.24 7.44 -14.93
CA THR A 89 -12.50 7.63 -15.65
C THR A 89 -13.59 8.28 -14.78
N LEU A 90 -13.61 7.99 -13.47
CA LEU A 90 -14.50 8.65 -12.51
C LEU A 90 -14.08 10.10 -12.30
N TRP A 91 -12.78 10.37 -12.29
CA TRP A 91 -12.25 11.73 -12.18
C TRP A 91 -12.73 12.63 -13.33
N LEU A 92 -12.87 12.07 -14.54
CA LEU A 92 -13.40 12.75 -15.72
C LEU A 92 -14.94 12.90 -15.73
N SER A 93 -15.64 12.44 -14.69
CA SER A 93 -17.09 12.53 -14.61
C SER A 93 -17.58 13.97 -14.47
N SER A 94 -18.76 14.28 -15.03
CA SER A 94 -19.42 15.57 -14.89
C SER A 94 -20.05 15.79 -13.51
N HIS A 95 -20.24 14.73 -12.72
CA HIS A 95 -20.78 14.85 -11.36
C HIS A 95 -19.66 15.14 -10.37
N LEU A 96 -19.68 16.32 -9.72
CA LEU A 96 -18.61 16.79 -8.83
C LEU A 96 -18.21 15.78 -7.76
N GLY A 97 -19.18 15.06 -7.18
CA GLY A 97 -18.90 14.03 -6.18
C GLY A 97 -18.11 12.84 -6.73
N LEU A 98 -18.40 12.42 -7.97
CA LEU A 98 -17.70 11.30 -8.61
C LEU A 98 -16.31 11.72 -9.09
N ALA A 99 -16.20 12.94 -9.62
CA ALA A 99 -14.92 13.52 -10.04
C ALA A 99 -13.93 13.60 -8.87
N SER A 100 -14.36 14.18 -7.75
CA SER A 100 -13.54 14.29 -6.53
C SER A 100 -13.18 12.93 -5.94
N MET A 101 -14.11 11.97 -5.95
CA MET A 101 -13.84 10.61 -5.49
C MET A 101 -12.80 9.91 -6.37
N GLY A 102 -12.91 10.04 -7.70
CA GLY A 102 -11.96 9.48 -8.67
C GLY A 102 -10.54 10.03 -8.48
N GLU A 103 -10.42 11.34 -8.27
CA GLU A 103 -9.14 11.99 -7.94
C GLU A 103 -8.52 11.39 -6.67
N LEU A 104 -9.29 11.35 -5.58
CA LEU A 104 -8.81 10.84 -4.29
C LEU A 104 -8.42 9.36 -4.35
N LEU A 105 -9.16 8.56 -5.12
CA LEU A 105 -8.82 7.15 -5.35
C LEU A 105 -7.50 7.00 -6.12
N CYS A 106 -7.27 7.82 -7.16
CA CYS A 106 -6.00 7.83 -7.87
C CYS A 106 -4.83 8.18 -6.96
N VAL A 107 -4.99 9.22 -6.12
CA VAL A 107 -3.98 9.63 -5.14
C VAL A 107 -3.74 8.55 -4.08
N ALA A 108 -4.80 7.94 -3.57
CA ALA A 108 -4.73 6.84 -2.61
C ALA A 108 -3.94 5.65 -3.18
N VAL A 109 -4.25 5.22 -4.41
CA VAL A 109 -3.55 4.11 -5.08
C VAL A 109 -2.08 4.47 -5.30
N PHE A 110 -1.78 5.70 -5.72
CA PHE A 110 -0.41 6.17 -5.91
C PHE A 110 0.42 6.10 -4.61
N PHE A 111 -0.09 6.67 -3.51
CA PHE A 111 0.62 6.61 -2.22
C PHE A 111 0.73 5.20 -1.66
N THR A 112 -0.30 4.37 -1.87
CA THR A 112 -0.28 2.97 -1.47
C THR A 112 0.81 2.19 -2.22
N LEU A 113 0.91 2.38 -3.53
CA LEU A 113 1.98 1.80 -4.35
C LEU A 113 3.35 2.24 -3.86
N LEU A 114 3.54 3.54 -3.63
CA LEU A 114 4.81 4.10 -3.18
C LEU A 114 5.22 3.55 -1.81
N CYS A 115 4.30 3.55 -0.84
CA CYS A 115 4.56 3.00 0.49
C CYS A 115 4.81 1.49 0.45
N THR A 116 4.08 0.75 -0.37
CA THR A 116 4.26 -0.71 -0.51
C THR A 116 5.61 -1.06 -1.16
N LEU A 117 6.08 -0.29 -2.14
CA LEU A 117 7.34 -0.60 -2.80
C LEU A 117 8.57 -0.08 -2.05
N VAL A 118 8.43 0.99 -1.27
CA VAL A 118 9.55 1.62 -0.55
C VAL A 118 9.61 1.17 0.91
N VAL A 119 8.50 1.25 1.63
CA VAL A 119 8.48 1.07 3.10
C VAL A 119 8.37 -0.40 3.47
N LEU A 120 7.50 -1.16 2.81
CA LEU A 120 7.28 -2.58 3.12
C LEU A 120 8.57 -3.44 3.04
N PRO A 121 9.42 -3.36 1.99
CA PRO A 121 10.64 -4.18 1.96
C PRO A 121 11.63 -3.82 3.06
N GLN A 122 11.74 -2.53 3.40
CA GLN A 122 12.59 -2.07 4.50
C GLN A 122 12.09 -2.58 5.85
N LEU A 123 10.77 -2.57 6.06
CA LEU A 123 10.14 -3.04 7.27
C LEU A 123 10.27 -4.57 7.42
N ILE A 124 10.13 -5.32 6.32
CA ILE A 124 10.37 -6.77 6.30
C ILE A 124 11.84 -7.07 6.65
N GLU A 125 12.80 -6.37 6.05
CA GLU A 125 14.23 -6.57 6.33
C GLU A 125 14.57 -6.21 7.77
N TRP A 126 14.00 -5.13 8.29
CA TRP A 126 14.13 -4.75 9.71
C TRP A 126 13.57 -5.83 10.63
N SER A 127 12.39 -6.36 10.34
CA SER A 127 11.78 -7.43 11.15
C SER A 127 12.60 -8.72 11.12
N ALA A 128 13.17 -9.09 9.97
CA ALA A 128 14.04 -10.26 9.82
C ALA A 128 15.31 -10.13 10.67
N ARG A 129 15.96 -8.95 10.66
CA ARG A 129 17.16 -8.67 11.49
C ARG A 129 16.88 -8.83 12.99
N HIS A 130 15.73 -8.34 13.47
CA HIS A 130 15.36 -8.43 14.89
C HIS A 130 14.98 -9.86 15.30
N ALA A 131 14.37 -10.64 14.40
CA ALA A 131 14.12 -12.06 14.65
C ALA A 131 15.42 -12.88 14.76
N SER A 132 16.46 -12.55 13.98
CA SER A 132 17.77 -13.21 14.04
C SER A 132 18.59 -12.85 15.29
N ALA A 133 18.37 -11.67 15.88
CA ALA A 133 19.08 -11.24 17.09
C ALA A 133 18.68 -12.06 18.33
N HIS A 134 17.45 -12.58 18.39
CA HIS A 134 16.96 -13.40 19.50
C HIS A 134 17.45 -14.86 19.50
N HIS A 135 18.06 -15.35 18.42
CA HIS A 135 18.56 -16.74 18.32
C HIS A 135 20.08 -16.87 18.58
N ARG A 136 20.77 -15.80 18.97
CA ARG A 136 22.24 -15.81 19.19
C ARG A 136 22.70 -16.04 20.65
N HIS A 137 21.82 -16.49 21.53
CA HIS A 137 22.24 -17.06 22.83
C HIS A 137 21.85 -18.54 22.93
N PRO A 138 22.65 -19.46 22.35
CA PRO A 138 22.80 -20.77 22.95
C PRO A 138 23.72 -20.63 24.17
N ALA A 139 23.18 -20.97 25.34
CA ALA A 139 23.97 -21.25 26.53
C ALA A 139 24.73 -22.57 26.36
#